data_AF-A0A3C1PL11-F1
#
_entry.id   AF-A0A3C1PL11-F1
#
_cell.length_a   1.000
_cell.length_b   1.000
_cell.length_c   1.000
_cell.angle_alpha   90.00
_cell.angle_beta   90.00
_cell.angle_gamma   90.00
#
_symmetry.space_group_name_H-M   'P 1'
#
loop_
_entity.id
_entity.type
_entity.pdbx_description
1 polymer ?
#
loop_
_entity_poly.entity_id
_entity_poly.type
_entity_poly.pdbx_seq_one_letter_code
_entity_poly.pdbx_strand_id
1 'polypeptide(L)'
;DNEHSEFVFTHEFGHSFADLADEYYDSSTAYNELHKSTVEPYRPNITNLVNFDAKWKNMIDKKTPSPTPNDPKYKGVVGLFEGGGYIAKGMYRPYFDCSMNKIVLYNFCPVCQKAIVDMLGQYAK
;
A
#
# COMPACT_ATOMS: atom_id res chain seq x y z
N ASP A 1 20.98 18.47 -9.88
CA ASP A 1 20.60 17.18 -9.28
C ASP A 1 19.61 17.44 -8.15
N ASN A 2 18.61 16.58 -7.96
CA ASN A 2 17.62 16.70 -6.88
C ASN A 2 17.97 15.70 -5.76
N GLU A 3 17.92 16.14 -4.50
CA GLU A 3 18.25 15.30 -3.33
C GLU A 3 17.31 14.10 -3.14
N HIS A 4 16.13 14.12 -3.75
CA HIS A 4 15.15 13.04 -3.71
C HIS A 4 15.15 12.15 -4.96
N SER A 5 16.04 12.38 -5.94
CA SER A 5 16.07 11.63 -7.21
C SER A 5 16.09 10.10 -6.99
N GLU A 6 16.85 9.62 -6.01
CA GLU A 6 16.98 8.19 -5.71
C GLU A 6 15.69 7.58 -5.15
N PHE A 7 15.01 8.32 -4.27
CA PHE A 7 13.71 7.94 -3.75
C PHE A 7 12.66 7.91 -4.86
N VAL A 8 12.58 9.00 -5.65
CA VAL A 8 11.63 9.12 -6.76
C VAL A 8 11.83 7.97 -7.74
N PHE A 9 13.08 7.70 -8.14
CA PHE A 9 13.38 6.55 -9.00
C PHE A 9 12.84 5.23 -8.42
N THR A 10 13.12 4.95 -7.14
CA THR A 10 12.69 3.69 -6.50
C THR A 10 11.16 3.59 -6.40
N HIS A 11 10.50 4.69 -6.05
CA HIS A 11 9.04 4.80 -5.95
C HIS A 11 8.36 4.58 -7.32
N GLU A 12 8.79 5.30 -8.34
CA GLU A 12 8.25 5.22 -9.70
C GLU A 12 8.55 3.86 -10.36
N PHE A 13 9.70 3.27 -10.05
CA PHE A 13 10.00 1.90 -10.46
C PHE A 13 9.06 0.89 -9.80
N GLY A 14 8.65 1.11 -8.54
CA GLY A 14 7.63 0.31 -7.86
C GLY A 14 6.30 0.28 -8.60
N HIS A 15 5.84 1.44 -9.09
CA HIS A 15 4.66 1.52 -9.98
C HIS A 15 4.89 0.76 -11.27
N SER A 16 5.99 1.05 -11.97
CA SER A 16 6.23 0.57 -13.33
C SER A 16 6.49 -0.93 -13.40
N PHE A 17 7.19 -1.47 -12.41
CA PHE A 17 7.65 -2.84 -12.41
C PHE A 17 6.66 -3.79 -11.72
N ALA A 18 6.20 -3.45 -10.50
CA ALA A 18 5.40 -4.34 -9.67
C ALA A 18 3.94 -3.89 -9.50
N ASP A 19 3.53 -2.88 -10.28
CA ASP A 19 2.17 -2.32 -10.27
C ASP A 19 1.69 -1.93 -8.87
N LEU A 20 2.62 -1.37 -8.08
CA LEU A 20 2.28 -0.85 -6.76
C LEU A 20 1.43 0.41 -6.90
N ALA A 21 0.49 0.60 -5.99
CA ALA A 21 -0.25 1.84 -5.83
C ALA A 21 0.49 2.82 -4.95
N ASP A 22 0.15 4.10 -5.09
CA ASP A 22 0.37 5.05 -4.03
C ASP A 22 -0.44 4.69 -2.79
N GLU A 23 0.23 4.71 -1.66
CA GLU A 23 -0.35 4.43 -0.34
C GLU A 23 -0.64 5.72 0.42
N TYR A 24 -0.20 6.89 -0.07
CA TYR A 24 -0.57 8.16 0.53
C TYR A 24 -2.01 8.54 0.19
N TYR A 25 -2.59 9.37 1.05
CA TYR A 25 -3.96 9.86 0.91
C TYR A 25 -4.04 11.29 1.43
N ASP A 26 -5.04 12.03 0.96
CA ASP A 26 -5.31 13.38 1.42
C ASP A 26 -6.74 13.48 1.98
N SER A 27 -6.84 13.73 3.29
CA SER A 27 -8.13 13.92 3.97
C SER A 27 -8.86 15.20 3.57
N SER A 28 -8.20 16.15 2.92
CA SER A 28 -8.75 17.46 2.51
C SER A 28 -9.41 17.47 1.13
N THR A 29 -9.25 16.40 0.34
CA THR A 29 -9.76 16.36 -1.04
C THR A 29 -11.18 15.81 -1.14
N ALA A 30 -11.91 16.26 -2.17
CA ALA A 30 -13.27 15.80 -2.51
C ALA A 30 -13.33 14.30 -2.91
N TYR A 31 -12.19 13.63 -3.07
CA TYR A 31 -12.11 12.19 -3.35
C TYR A 31 -12.71 11.33 -2.22
N ASN A 32 -12.90 11.89 -1.03
CA ASN A 32 -13.59 11.24 0.10
C ASN A 32 -15.08 10.92 -0.19
N GLU A 33 -15.68 11.54 -1.20
CA GLU A 33 -17.06 11.29 -1.62
C GLU A 33 -17.18 10.36 -2.83
N LEU A 34 -16.06 9.84 -3.37
CA LEU A 34 -16.16 8.85 -4.43
C LEU A 34 -16.91 7.63 -3.93
N HIS A 35 -18.00 7.33 -4.64
CA HIS A 35 -18.78 6.12 -4.49
C HIS A 35 -17.82 4.95 -4.26
N LYS A 36 -17.95 4.26 -3.12
CA LYS A 36 -17.20 3.05 -2.80
C LYS A 36 -17.25 2.13 -4.02
N SER A 37 -16.15 2.04 -4.75
CA SER A 37 -16.04 1.18 -5.93
C SER A 37 -16.49 -0.23 -5.53
N THR A 38 -17.33 -0.84 -6.35
CA THR A 38 -17.75 -2.24 -6.18
C THR A 38 -16.73 -3.23 -6.75
N VAL A 39 -15.62 -2.72 -7.28
CA VAL A 39 -14.52 -3.51 -7.86
C VAL A 39 -13.29 -3.35 -6.99
N GLU A 40 -12.68 -4.48 -6.62
CA GLU A 40 -11.41 -4.53 -5.89
C GLU A 40 -10.27 -3.98 -6.78
N PRO A 41 -9.42 -3.06 -6.29
CA PRO A 41 -8.25 -2.62 -7.03
C PRO A 41 -7.38 -3.80 -7.45
N TYR A 42 -6.82 -3.77 -8.64
CA TYR A 42 -5.89 -4.79 -9.11
C TYR A 42 -4.52 -4.70 -8.41
N ARG A 43 -4.08 -3.48 -8.11
CA ARG A 43 -2.84 -3.14 -7.39
C ARG A 43 -2.72 -3.91 -6.06
N PRO A 44 -1.60 -4.58 -5.76
CA PRO A 44 -1.53 -5.54 -4.66
C PRO A 44 -1.43 -4.92 -3.26
N ASN A 45 -1.01 -3.66 -3.15
CA ASN A 45 -0.74 -2.96 -1.88
C ASN A 45 -1.84 -1.96 -1.45
N ILE A 46 -3.02 -2.01 -2.06
CA ILE A 46 -4.22 -1.30 -1.58
C ILE A 46 -5.47 -2.20 -1.68
N THR A 47 -6.48 -1.95 -0.86
CA THR A 47 -7.76 -2.67 -0.91
C THR A 47 -8.94 -1.79 -0.51
N ASN A 48 -10.10 -2.00 -1.13
CA ASN A 48 -11.39 -1.43 -0.70
C ASN A 48 -12.30 -2.47 -0.02
N LEU A 49 -11.75 -3.65 0.31
CA LEU A 49 -12.41 -4.78 0.97
C LEU A 49 -13.45 -5.53 0.13
N VAL A 50 -13.55 -5.28 -1.17
CA VAL A 50 -14.44 -6.03 -2.06
C VAL A 50 -13.99 -7.49 -2.19
N ASN A 51 -12.68 -7.72 -2.29
CA ASN A 51 -12.05 -9.04 -2.36
C ASN A 51 -10.70 -9.06 -1.63
N PHE A 52 -10.73 -8.77 -0.32
CA PHE A 52 -9.51 -8.69 0.49
C PHE A 52 -8.78 -10.04 0.63
N ASP A 53 -9.47 -11.17 0.46
CA ASP A 53 -8.87 -12.50 0.48
C ASP A 53 -7.82 -12.69 -0.65
N ALA A 54 -7.93 -11.95 -1.76
CA ALA A 54 -6.95 -11.96 -2.85
C ALA A 54 -5.73 -11.05 -2.61
N LYS A 55 -5.65 -10.39 -1.45
CA LYS A 55 -4.60 -9.42 -1.10
C LYS A 55 -3.69 -9.99 -0.02
N TRP A 56 -3.26 -9.15 0.92
CA TRP A 56 -2.33 -9.52 2.00
C TRP A 56 -3.04 -10.00 3.28
N LYS A 57 -4.32 -10.39 3.21
CA LYS A 57 -5.10 -10.84 4.38
C LYS A 57 -4.40 -11.97 5.13
N ASN A 58 -3.76 -12.90 4.41
CA ASN A 58 -2.99 -14.01 4.97
C ASN A 58 -1.64 -13.60 5.59
N MET A 59 -1.19 -12.35 5.41
CA MET A 59 0.03 -11.79 5.99
C MET A 59 -0.22 -11.02 7.29
N ILE A 60 -1.48 -10.80 7.68
CA ILE A 60 -1.84 -10.11 8.92
C ILE A 60 -1.81 -11.11 10.08
N ASP A 61 -1.09 -10.77 11.16
CA ASP A 61 -1.11 -11.56 12.40
C ASP A 61 -2.52 -11.54 13.03
N LYS A 62 -2.97 -12.68 13.56
CA LYS A 62 -4.30 -12.81 14.18
C LYS A 62 -4.55 -11.85 15.35
N LYS A 63 -3.49 -11.33 15.99
CA LYS A 63 -3.57 -10.36 17.08
C LYS A 63 -3.61 -8.92 16.59
N THR A 64 -3.32 -8.67 15.31
CA THR A 64 -3.38 -7.32 14.73
C THR A 64 -4.85 -6.91 14.59
N PRO A 65 -5.26 -5.74 15.12
CA PRO A 65 -6.63 -5.26 14.95
C PRO A 65 -6.98 -5.03 13.48
N SER A 66 -8.24 -5.24 13.11
CA SER A 66 -8.74 -5.06 11.75
C SER A 66 -10.08 -4.28 11.79
N PRO A 67 -10.14 -3.02 11.31
CA PRO A 67 -9.03 -2.22 10.79
C PRO A 67 -7.94 -1.95 11.82
N THR A 68 -6.69 -1.82 11.36
CA THR A 68 -5.56 -1.48 12.21
C THR A 68 -5.54 0.04 12.42
N PRO A 69 -5.55 0.53 13.67
CA PRO A 69 -5.51 1.97 13.92
C PRO A 69 -4.27 2.63 13.32
N ASN A 70 -4.43 3.83 12.76
CA ASN A 70 -3.32 4.70 12.32
C ASN A 70 -2.59 5.30 13.54
N ASP A 71 -1.97 4.43 14.33
CA ASP A 71 -1.25 4.76 15.56
C ASP A 71 0.21 4.28 15.41
N PRO A 72 1.21 5.14 15.71
CA PRO A 72 2.63 4.77 15.65
C PRO A 72 2.99 3.48 16.40
N LYS A 73 2.20 3.02 17.37
CA LYS A 73 2.43 1.73 18.05
C LYS A 73 2.33 0.50 17.13
N TYR A 74 1.67 0.64 15.98
CA TYR A 74 1.56 -0.42 14.97
C TYR A 74 2.59 -0.28 13.84
N LYS A 75 3.57 0.62 13.97
CA LYS A 75 4.75 0.60 13.11
C LYS A 75 5.41 -0.77 13.18
N GLY A 76 5.87 -1.28 12.04
CA GLY A 76 6.49 -2.62 12.00
C GLY A 76 5.51 -3.77 11.75
N VAL A 77 4.20 -3.52 11.72
CA VAL A 77 3.17 -4.56 11.64
C VAL A 77 2.44 -4.50 10.30
N VAL A 78 2.29 -5.66 9.64
CA VAL A 78 1.38 -5.80 8.51
C VAL A 78 -0.06 -5.80 9.03
N GLY A 79 -0.84 -4.84 8.56
CA GLY A 79 -2.19 -4.59 9.04
C GLY A 79 -3.12 -4.11 7.93
N LEU A 80 -4.24 -3.54 8.35
CA LEU A 80 -5.27 -2.98 7.49
C LEU A 80 -5.50 -1.52 7.88
N PHE A 81 -4.57 -0.65 7.48
CA PHE A 81 -4.56 0.76 7.84
C PHE A 81 -5.46 1.54 6.89
N GLU A 82 -6.47 2.25 7.41
CA GLU A 82 -7.36 3.06 6.58
C GLU A 82 -6.59 4.26 5.99
N GLY A 83 -6.90 4.58 4.74
CA GLY A 83 -6.21 5.58 3.93
C GLY A 83 -5.20 4.96 2.95
N GLY A 84 -5.36 5.23 1.66
CA GLY A 84 -4.43 4.83 0.61
C GLY A 84 -5.01 5.14 -0.78
N GLY A 85 -4.20 5.10 -1.83
CA GLY A 85 -4.64 5.37 -3.19
C GLY A 85 -5.38 6.71 -3.33
N TYR A 86 -4.90 7.74 -2.65
CA TYR A 86 -5.49 9.09 -2.59
C TYR A 86 -6.84 9.19 -1.85
N ILE A 87 -7.37 8.09 -1.31
CA ILE A 87 -8.68 8.01 -0.64
C ILE A 87 -8.47 7.85 0.88
N ALA A 88 -9.03 8.75 1.69
CA ALA A 88 -8.83 8.70 3.14
C ALA A 88 -9.74 7.70 3.86
N LYS A 89 -10.91 7.35 3.29
CA LYS A 89 -11.90 6.45 3.91
C LYS A 89 -12.33 5.34 2.96
N GLY A 90 -12.39 4.11 3.46
CA GLY A 90 -12.80 2.94 2.68
C GLY A 90 -11.76 2.41 1.68
N MET A 91 -10.56 2.99 1.63
CA MET A 91 -9.37 2.40 1.03
C MET A 91 -8.37 2.10 2.14
N TYR A 92 -7.63 1.01 2.01
CA TYR A 92 -6.69 0.55 3.03
C TYR A 92 -5.35 0.20 2.42
N ARG A 93 -4.29 0.43 3.19
CA ARG A 93 -2.91 0.07 2.87
C ARG A 93 -2.35 -0.95 3.88
N PRO A 94 -1.31 -1.71 3.52
CA PRO A 94 -0.82 -2.82 4.33
C PRO A 94 0.03 -2.41 5.53
N TYR A 95 0.54 -1.18 5.55
CA TYR A 95 1.59 -0.79 6.49
C TYR A 95 1.49 0.68 6.90
N PHE A 96 2.03 0.99 8.08
CA PHE A 96 1.99 2.36 8.59
C PHE A 96 2.88 3.32 7.76
N ASP A 97 4.10 2.91 7.43
CA ASP A 97 5.10 3.68 6.65
C ASP A 97 5.72 2.84 5.51
N CYS A 98 5.59 3.26 4.26
CA CYS A 98 6.12 2.57 3.07
C CYS A 98 6.75 3.60 2.11
N SER A 99 7.70 3.21 1.28
CA SER A 99 8.21 4.05 0.17
C SER A 99 7.10 4.44 -0.83
N MET A 100 5.97 3.72 -0.84
CA MET A 100 4.75 4.11 -1.59
C MET A 100 3.85 5.10 -0.84
N ASN A 101 4.13 5.41 0.43
CA ASN A 101 3.34 6.31 1.28
C ASN A 101 4.08 7.62 1.62
N LYS A 102 5.38 7.55 1.90
CA LYS A 102 6.19 8.70 2.33
C LYS A 102 7.56 8.65 1.67
N ILE A 103 8.21 9.81 1.63
CA ILE A 103 9.60 9.96 1.17
C ILE A 103 10.54 9.27 2.18
N VAL A 104 10.71 7.96 2.01
CA VAL A 104 11.62 7.12 2.79
C VAL A 104 12.29 6.16 1.83
N LEU A 105 13.63 6.20 1.78
CA LEU A 105 14.43 5.39 0.89
C LEU A 105 14.50 3.93 1.39
N TYR A 106 14.51 2.97 0.47
CA TYR A 106 14.68 1.54 0.76
C TYR A 106 13.68 0.93 1.76
N ASN A 107 12.44 1.43 1.80
CA ASN A 107 11.45 1.07 2.81
C ASN A 107 10.13 0.57 2.20
N PHE A 108 10.20 -0.29 1.19
CA PHE A 108 9.02 -1.03 0.75
C PHE A 108 8.52 -1.91 1.90
N CYS A 109 7.21 -1.84 2.20
CA CYS A 109 6.62 -2.69 3.22
C CYS A 109 6.65 -4.18 2.80
N PRO A 110 6.45 -5.13 3.74
CA PRO A 110 6.49 -6.56 3.41
C PRO A 110 5.55 -6.99 2.28
N VAL A 111 4.40 -6.33 2.13
CA VAL A 111 3.44 -6.61 1.05
C VAL A 111 3.96 -6.12 -0.31
N CYS A 112 4.53 -4.91 -0.38
CA CYS A 112 5.16 -4.41 -1.60
C CYS A 112 6.39 -5.24 -1.99
N GLN A 113 7.22 -5.63 -1.02
CA GLN A 113 8.37 -6.52 -1.26
C GLN A 113 7.91 -7.86 -1.85
N LYS A 114 6.85 -8.46 -1.28
CA LYS A 114 6.27 -9.69 -1.82
C LYS A 114 5.82 -9.51 -3.27
N ALA A 115 5.08 -8.44 -3.58
CA ALA A 115 4.63 -8.17 -4.94
C ALA A 115 5.78 -8.01 -5.94
N ILE A 116 6.86 -7.31 -5.55
CA ILE A 116 8.08 -7.18 -6.37
C ILE A 116 8.73 -8.54 -6.63
N VAL A 117 8.87 -9.37 -5.59
CA VAL A 117 9.45 -10.73 -5.71
C VAL A 117 8.58 -11.63 -6.58
N ASP A 118 7.25 -11.58 -6.40
CA ASP A 118 6.31 -12.35 -7.22
C ASP A 118 6.44 -11.96 -8.70
N MET A 119 6.58 -10.67 -9.00
CA MET A 119 6.77 -10.17 -10.36
C MET A 119 8.10 -10.65 -10.98
N LEU A 120 9.20 -10.55 -10.22
CA LEU A 120 10.49 -11.11 -10.65
C LEU A 120 10.37 -12.60 -10.98
N GLY A 121 9.65 -13.36 -10.15
CA GLY A 121 9.40 -14.79 -10.35
C GLY A 121 8.53 -15.12 -11.56
N GLN A 122 7.79 -14.17 -12.14
CA GLN A 122 7.06 -14.37 -13.40
C GLN A 122 7.97 -14.22 -14.62
N TYR A 123 8.94 -13.30 -14.57
CA TYR A 123 9.81 -12.98 -15.71
C TYR A 123 11.16 -13.70 -15.72
N ALA A 124 11.63 -14.19 -14.58
CA ALA A 124 12.93 -14.85 -14.44
C ALA A 124 12.87 -16.39 -14.43
N LYS A 125 11.78 -16.98 -14.95
CA LYS A 125 11.65 -18.44 -15.10
C LYS A 125 12.26 -18.96 -16.39
#